data_AF-A0A5D3Y9S5-F1
#
_entry.id   AF-A0A5D3Y9S5-F1
#
_cell.length_a   1.000
_cell.length_b   1.000
_cell.length_c   1.000
_cell.angle_alpha   90.00
_cell.angle_beta   90.00
_cell.angle_gamma   90.00
#
_symmetry.space_group_name_H-M   'P 1'
#
loop_
_entity.id
_entity.type
_entity.pdbx_description
1 polymer ?
#
loop_
_entity_poly.entity_id
_entity_poly.type
_entity_poly.pdbx_seq_one_letter_code
_entity_poly.pdbx_strand_id
1 'polypeptide(L)'
;MLSENLKECSQKDRPMRSITISFPIDVVESMKKIARLKGLSGYKILLKSYISAGLCRDEYRYSGISTALLIEALKNMGYPTPSSNKLHGM
;
A
#
# COMPACT_ATOMS: atom_id res chain seq x y z
N MET A 1 -16.67 1.41 -5.85
CA MET A 1 -16.19 1.11 -4.48
C MET A 1 -14.76 1.65 -4.28
N LEU A 2 -14.55 2.97 -4.42
CA LEU A 2 -13.27 3.68 -4.17
C LEU A 2 -13.42 4.80 -3.14
N SER A 3 -14.66 5.16 -2.80
CA SER A 3 -15.03 6.34 -2.01
C SER A 3 -15.01 6.13 -0.51
N GLU A 4 -15.05 4.87 -0.04
CA GLU A 4 -15.19 4.54 1.39
C GLU A 4 -13.82 4.58 2.08
N ASN A 5 -12.79 3.96 1.48
CA ASN A 5 -11.40 4.01 1.95
C ASN A 5 -10.79 5.44 1.93
N LEU A 6 -11.21 6.27 0.97
CA LEU A 6 -10.75 7.66 0.88
C LEU A 6 -11.29 8.53 2.02
N LYS A 7 -12.51 8.25 2.51
CA LYS A 7 -13.09 8.94 3.66
C LYS A 7 -12.35 8.61 4.95
N GLU A 8 -11.92 7.37 5.14
CA GLU A 8 -11.15 6.94 6.32
C GLU A 8 -9.74 7.56 6.36
N CYS A 9 -9.11 7.73 5.20
CA CYS A 9 -7.83 8.43 5.10
C CYS A 9 -7.93 9.93 5.50
N SER A 10 -9.12 10.50 5.36
CA SER A 10 -9.42 11.92 5.57
C SER A 10 -10.23 12.20 6.85
N GLN A 11 -10.17 11.33 7.87
CA GLN A 11 -10.63 11.69 9.21
C GLN A 11 -9.52 12.40 9.98
N LYS A 12 -9.80 13.64 10.41
CA LYS A 12 -8.83 14.50 11.14
C LYS A 12 -8.47 13.95 12.52
N ASP A 13 -9.38 13.23 13.17
CA ASP A 13 -9.22 12.70 14.53
C ASP A 13 -9.14 11.16 14.53
N ARG A 14 -8.23 10.62 13.72
CA ARG A 14 -8.01 9.17 13.68
C ARG A 14 -7.07 8.75 14.82
N PRO A 15 -7.36 7.64 15.53
CA PRO A 15 -6.45 7.14 16.56
C PRO A 15 -5.09 6.82 15.95
N MET A 16 -4.04 7.45 16.49
CA MET A 16 -2.66 7.21 16.06
C MET A 16 -1.97 6.23 17.02
N ARG A 17 -1.26 5.26 16.47
CA ARG A 17 -0.37 4.38 17.24
C ARG A 17 1.08 4.81 17.03
N SER A 18 1.77 5.13 18.11
CA SER A 18 3.22 5.34 18.10
C SER A 18 3.94 4.00 17.97
N ILE A 19 4.87 3.92 17.02
CA ILE A 19 5.72 2.74 16.80
C ILE A 19 7.17 3.19 16.94
N THR A 20 7.94 2.50 17.77
CA THR A 20 9.38 2.73 17.95
C THR A 20 10.15 1.66 17.21
N ILE A 21 11.02 2.07 16.28
CA ILE A 21 11.85 1.17 15.47
C ILE A 21 13.30 1.67 15.55
N SER A 22 14.23 0.77 15.82
CA SER A 22 15.67 1.05 15.81
C SER A 22 16.25 0.84 14.42
N PHE A 23 17.06 1.78 13.95
CA PHE A 23 17.79 1.69 12.70
C PHE A 23 19.29 1.86 12.93
N PRO A 24 20.15 1.25 12.11
CA PRO A 24 21.58 1.55 12.10
C PRO A 24 21.85 3.03 11.84
N ILE A 25 22.91 3.56 12.44
CA ILE A 25 23.25 4.99 12.36
C ILE A 25 23.53 5.43 10.92
N ASP A 26 24.20 4.59 10.13
CA ASP A 26 24.54 4.85 8.73
C ASP A 26 23.29 4.96 7.84
N VAL A 27 22.27 4.15 8.13
CA VAL A 27 20.98 4.19 7.44
C VAL A 27 20.26 5.50 7.75
N VAL A 28 20.23 5.92 9.02
CA VAL A 28 19.60 7.18 9.44
C VAL A 28 20.29 8.38 8.77
N GLU A 29 21.62 8.40 8.72
CA GLU A 29 22.37 9.45 8.02
C GLU A 29 22.08 9.47 6.51
N SER A 30 21.97 8.30 5.89
CA SER A 30 21.59 8.18 4.47
C SER A 30 20.16 8.70 4.24
N MET A 31 19.22 8.39 5.13
CA MET A 31 17.85 8.90 5.05
C MET A 31 17.80 10.42 5.20
N LYS A 32 18.62 11.03 6.05
CA LYS A 32 18.72 12.50 6.16
C LYS A 32 19.18 13.13 4.85
N LYS A 33 20.19 12.55 4.19
CA LYS A 33 20.67 13.01 2.87
C LYS A 33 19.57 12.93 1.82
N ILE A 34 18.89 11.79 1.72
CA ILE A 34 17.80 11.59 0.76
C ILE A 34 16.61 12.51 1.05
N ALA A 35 16.27 12.74 2.32
CA ALA A 35 15.20 13.65 2.71
C ALA A 35 15.46 15.06 2.19
N ARG A 36 16.70 15.57 2.35
CA ARG A 36 17.10 16.88 1.81
C ARG A 36 16.98 16.95 0.28
N LEU A 37 17.45 15.91 -0.42
CA LEU A 37 17.35 15.84 -1.88
C LEU A 37 15.90 15.81 -2.38
N LYS A 38 14.99 15.21 -1.61
CA LYS A 38 13.55 15.21 -1.90
C LYS A 38 12.81 16.46 -1.43
N GLY A 39 13.51 17.46 -0.86
CA GLY A 39 12.89 18.67 -0.32
C GLY A 39 12.05 18.43 0.94
N LEU A 40 12.27 17.31 1.64
CA LEU A 40 11.54 16.97 2.87
C LEU A 40 12.28 17.51 4.10
N SER A 41 11.52 18.02 5.07
CA SER A 41 12.03 18.64 6.29
C SER A 41 12.80 17.66 7.21
N GLY A 42 12.63 16.34 7.06
CA GLY A 42 13.44 15.37 7.81
C GLY A 42 13.22 13.91 7.44
N TYR A 43 14.10 13.04 7.98
CA TYR A 43 14.08 11.60 7.70
C TYR A 43 12.80 10.90 8.17
N LYS A 44 12.16 11.41 9.24
CA LYS A 44 10.88 10.87 9.74
C LYS A 44 9.75 11.04 8.71
N ILE A 45 9.72 12.16 7.98
CA ILE A 45 8.73 12.42 6.93
C ILE A 45 8.99 11.50 5.72
N LEU A 46 10.27 11.35 5.35
CA LEU A 46 10.67 10.41 4.30
C LEU A 46 10.23 8.98 4.64
N LEU A 47 10.49 8.53 5.86
CA LEU A 47 10.09 7.19 6.31
C LEU A 47 8.58 6.99 6.24
N LYS A 48 7.80 7.95 6.75
CA LYS A 48 6.33 7.89 6.68
C LYS A 48 5.85 7.80 5.23
N SER A 49 6.44 8.58 4.33
CA SER A 49 6.12 8.55 2.90
C SER A 49 6.42 7.19 2.26
N TYR A 50 7.58 6.59 2.56
CA TYR A 50 7.95 5.28 2.03
C TYR A 50 7.03 4.17 2.52
N ILE A 51 6.71 4.17 3.82
CA ILE A 51 5.78 3.20 4.40
C ILE A 51 4.39 3.35 3.77
N SER A 52 3.87 4.58 3.66
CA SER A 52 2.55 4.81 3.06
C SER A 52 2.49 4.41 1.59
N ALA A 53 3.53 4.71 0.81
CA ALA A 53 3.58 4.33 -0.61
C ALA A 53 3.72 2.82 -0.80
N GLY A 54 4.57 2.16 0.01
CA GLY A 54 4.73 0.71 0.00
C GLY A 54 3.43 0.01 0.38
N LEU A 55 2.81 0.43 1.49
CA LEU A 55 1.56 -0.15 1.96
C LEU A 55 0.43 0.03 0.95
N CYS A 56 0.25 1.23 0.39
CA CYS A 56 -0.78 1.46 -0.62
C CYS A 56 -0.57 0.59 -1.87
N ARG A 57 0.69 0.39 -2.28
CA ARG A 57 1.02 -0.50 -3.41
C ARG A 57 0.71 -1.96 -3.10
N ASP A 58 1.02 -2.41 -1.89
CA ASP A 58 0.75 -3.79 -1.47
C ASP A 58 -0.75 -4.00 -1.28
N GLU A 59 -1.46 -3.08 -0.64
CA GLU A 59 -2.93 -3.09 -0.54
C GLU A 59 -3.56 -3.19 -1.93
N TYR A 60 -3.10 -2.39 -2.90
CA TYR A 60 -3.58 -2.50 -4.27
C TYR A 60 -3.27 -3.87 -4.89
N ARG A 61 -2.03 -4.36 -4.72
CA ARG A 61 -1.58 -5.65 -5.26
C ARG A 61 -2.38 -6.83 -4.71
N TYR A 62 -2.71 -6.80 -3.41
CA TYR A 62 -3.39 -7.87 -2.69
C TYR A 62 -4.91 -7.65 -2.55
N SER A 63 -5.46 -6.52 -3.00
CA SER A 63 -6.90 -6.19 -2.92
C SER A 63 -7.81 -7.14 -3.72
N GLY A 64 -7.27 -8.05 -4.53
CA GLY A 64 -8.06 -8.90 -5.43
C GLY A 64 -8.74 -8.16 -6.58
N ILE A 65 -8.67 -6.83 -6.62
CA ILE A 65 -9.24 -5.99 -7.69
C ILE A 65 -8.44 -6.20 -8.98
N SER A 66 -7.11 -6.34 -8.89
CA SER A 66 -6.26 -6.60 -10.05
C SER A 66 -6.55 -7.96 -10.71
N THR A 67 -6.81 -9.00 -9.91
CA THR A 67 -7.20 -10.32 -10.40
C THR A 67 -8.63 -10.34 -10.90
N ALA A 68 -9.58 -9.68 -10.24
CA ALA A 68 -10.96 -9.58 -10.70
C ALA A 68 -11.08 -8.81 -12.03
N LEU A 69 -10.39 -7.67 -12.17
CA LEU A 69 -10.33 -6.91 -13.42
C LEU A 69 -9.65 -7.70 -14.54
N LEU A 70 -8.62 -8.47 -14.22
CA LEU A 70 -7.97 -9.36 -15.19
C LEU A 70 -8.92 -10.48 -15.64
N ILE A 71 -9.64 -11.13 -14.71
CA ILE A 71 -10.64 -12.16 -15.03
C ILE A 71 -11.76 -11.58 -15.91
N GLU A 72 -12.22 -10.37 -15.62
CA GLU A 72 -13.25 -9.69 -16.41
C GLU A 72 -12.74 -9.30 -17.81
N ALA A 73 -11.51 -8.80 -17.92
CA ALA A 73 -10.87 -8.49 -19.19
C ALA A 73 -10.66 -9.75 -20.05
N LEU A 74 -10.26 -10.86 -19.45
CA LEU A 74 -10.10 -12.15 -20.14
C LEU A 74 -11.44 -12.73 -20.60
N LYS A 75 -12.50 -12.59 -19.78
CA LYS A 75 -13.87 -12.98 -20.14
C LYS A 75 -14.40 -12.18 -21.32
N ASN A 76 -14.13 -10.88 -21.37
CA ASN A 76 -14.52 -10.00 -22.48
C ASN A 76 -13.77 -10.31 -23.78
N MET A 77 -12.57 -10.90 -23.70
CA MET A 77 -11.81 -11.39 -24.88
C MET A 77 -12.21 -12.82 -25.31
N GLY A 78 -13.19 -13.45 -24.64
CA GLY A 78 -13.72 -14.76 -25.03
C GLY A 78 -12.91 -15.96 -24.53
N TYR A 79 -11.99 -15.77 -23.58
CA TYR A 79 -11.25 -16.88 -22.99
C TYR A 79 -12.08 -17.60 -21.90
N PRO A 80 -12.13 -18.94 -21.89
CA PRO A 80 -12.76 -19.70 -20.81
C PRO A 80 -11.95 -19.54 -19.53
N THR A 81 -12.57 -19.00 -18.49
CA THR A 81 -11.93 -18.86 -17.18
C THR A 81 -11.95 -20.20 -16.45
N PRO A 82 -10.87 -20.62 -15.78
CA PRO A 82 -10.90 -21.81 -14.94
C PRO A 82 -11.90 -21.56 -13.81
N SER A 83 -12.92 -22.41 -13.76
CA SER A 83 -14.02 -22.38 -12.81
C SER A 83 -13.50 -22.18 -11.39
N SER A 84 -14.03 -21.17 -10.72
CA SER A 84 -13.87 -20.93 -9.29
C SER A 84 -14.46 -22.12 -8.52
N ASN A 85 -13.68 -23.16 -8.29
CA ASN A 85 -14.10 -24.29 -7.47
C ASN A 85 -12.90 -24.90 -6.73
N LYS A 86 -12.67 -24.39 -5.51
CA LYS A 86 -12.24 -25.12 -4.28
C LYS A 86 -11.56 -24.15 -3.32
N LEU A 87 -12.34 -23.38 -2.57
CA LEU A 87 -11.97 -22.91 -1.22
C LEU A 87 -13.25 -22.83 -0.36
N HIS A 88 -13.97 -23.95 -0.30
CA HIS A 88 -14.82 -24.27 0.84
C HIS A 88 -14.69 -25.78 1.08
N GLY A 89 -13.91 -26.13 2.09
CA GLY A 89 -13.59 -27.52 2.40
C GLY A 89 -12.24 -27.67 3.07
N MET A 90 -12.11 -27.11 4.27
CA MET A 90 -11.55 -27.75 5.48
C MET A 90 -11.57 -26.76 6.64
#